data_AF-A0A944HK38-F1
#
_entry.id   AF-A0A944HK38-F1
#
_cell.length_a   1.000
_cell.length_b   1.000
_cell.length_c   1.000
_cell.angle_alpha   90.00
_cell.angle_beta   90.00
_cell.angle_gamma   90.00
#
_symmetry.space_group_name_H-M   'P 1'
#
loop_
_entity.id
_entity.type
_entity.pdbx_description
1 polymer ?
#
loop_
_entity_poly.entity_id
_entity_poly.type
_entity_poly.pdbx_seq_one_letter_code
_entity_poly.pdbx_strand_id
1 'polypeptide(L)'
;MNIRRMLATAVVTAVTTPAVLLTVTPAFADTKPGTGQSAAQKAAAEKPTIEELERAAEAAQKAYDAAVETQKEAEEAKEFAFSDQAPHALEAKEAADDAAAAKVAKEGADMALAEARADLDALPENASEEEKAAARQKVTDAEAAAEAAATTLAAADEKAKKTADAADEAREAAGQAVAEAEKATAAALKAKEAADKALADAKAEEDEDDGDEDGDGDEEPACVPENKLTTVAHGLPSKIVAGTTIDFSVRVTNGTDKTFDEVRPFAYFHATDKSGYNVVDEYFDLQWWSTGSSPKWTDVVDGGYAGSISPLKAGAHADIKLRLTVDAKAPAGNGVAFVAGDYVNDDGTCGGNFFTEYDFDVLAAGTEPGKVDDAKPGKTSKTRPAAVPQGGTTGTLANTGSASALPQLAAAAGTALALGAGAVLVVRRRKADSTS
;
A
#
# COMPACT_ATOMS: atom_id res chain seq x y z
N MET A 1 10.47 59.15 -8.29
CA MET A 1 11.37 58.72 -9.38
C MET A 1 10.96 57.29 -9.73
N ASN A 2 10.51 57.03 -10.96
CA ASN A 2 9.78 55.79 -11.28
C ASN A 2 10.74 54.67 -11.70
N ILE A 3 10.82 53.58 -10.92
CA ILE A 3 11.41 52.31 -11.36
C ILE A 3 10.42 51.20 -11.04
N ARG A 4 9.82 50.63 -12.08
CA ARG A 4 8.88 49.50 -12.00
C ARG A 4 9.70 48.22 -11.76
N ARG A 5 9.49 47.53 -10.63
CA ARG A 5 9.95 46.14 -10.47
C ARG A 5 8.93 45.21 -11.08
N MET A 6 9.29 44.55 -12.19
CA MET A 6 8.51 43.45 -12.75
C MET A 6 8.80 42.16 -11.97
N LEU A 7 7.78 41.34 -11.74
CA LEU A 7 7.95 39.98 -11.27
C LEU A 7 8.73 39.16 -12.31
N ALA A 8 9.73 38.41 -11.85
CA ALA A 8 10.37 37.36 -12.62
C ALA A 8 9.96 36.01 -12.04
N THR A 9 8.84 35.47 -12.53
CA THR A 9 8.43 34.09 -12.21
C THR A 9 9.45 33.13 -12.82
N ALA A 10 10.20 32.42 -11.97
CA ALA A 10 11.11 31.37 -12.43
C ALA A 10 10.29 30.18 -12.94
N VAL A 11 10.30 29.97 -14.25
CA VAL A 11 9.64 28.85 -14.93
C VAL A 11 10.61 27.68 -14.95
N VAL A 12 10.32 26.63 -14.18
CA VAL A 12 10.95 25.31 -14.36
C VAL A 12 10.07 24.51 -15.32
N THR A 13 10.50 24.43 -16.59
CA THR A 13 9.85 23.61 -17.63
C THR A 13 10.87 22.79 -18.39
N ALA A 14 10.92 21.50 -18.07
CA ALA A 14 11.60 20.40 -18.77
C ALA A 14 10.96 19.11 -18.19
N VAL A 15 10.78 17.96 -18.86
CA VAL A 15 11.32 17.44 -20.13
C VAL A 15 10.24 16.67 -20.94
N THR A 16 10.39 16.72 -22.26
CA THR A 16 9.69 16.05 -23.39
C THR A 16 8.82 14.78 -23.19
N THR A 17 7.62 14.82 -23.79
CA THR A 17 6.94 13.66 -24.40
C THR A 17 7.43 13.36 -25.83
N PRO A 18 7.52 12.08 -26.24
CA PRO A 18 7.30 11.66 -27.63
C PRO A 18 5.90 11.03 -27.78
N ALA A 19 5.02 11.65 -28.58
CA ALA A 19 3.67 11.15 -28.87
C ALA A 19 3.53 10.76 -30.35
N VAL A 20 3.92 9.52 -30.67
CA VAL A 20 3.92 8.87 -32.01
C VAL A 20 3.91 7.36 -31.74
N LEU A 21 3.00 6.49 -32.24
CA LEU A 21 1.80 6.59 -33.10
C LEU A 21 0.63 5.82 -32.46
N LEU A 22 -0.62 6.18 -32.78
CA LEU A 22 -1.78 5.27 -32.74
C LEU A 22 -2.85 5.74 -33.73
N THR A 23 -2.90 5.11 -34.91
CA THR A 23 -3.97 5.32 -35.90
C THR A 23 -4.47 3.98 -36.45
N VAL A 24 -5.39 3.34 -35.72
CA VAL A 24 -6.32 2.38 -36.29
C VAL A 24 -7.70 2.62 -35.67
N THR A 25 -8.64 3.13 -36.48
CA THR A 25 -10.06 3.12 -36.16
C THR A 25 -10.70 1.85 -36.72
N PRO A 26 -11.60 1.16 -36.00
CA PRO A 26 -12.31 0.02 -36.56
C PRO A 26 -13.44 0.51 -37.48
N ALA A 27 -13.30 0.28 -38.78
CA ALA A 27 -14.34 0.52 -39.77
C ALA A 27 -15.00 -0.80 -40.19
N PHE A 28 -16.19 -1.10 -39.65
CA PHE A 28 -17.06 -2.14 -40.19
C PHE A 28 -18.51 -1.67 -40.23
N ALA A 29 -18.95 -1.29 -41.43
CA ALA A 29 -20.35 -1.17 -41.79
C ALA A 29 -20.50 -1.49 -43.28
N ASP A 30 -20.71 -2.77 -43.60
CA ASP A 30 -21.44 -3.14 -44.83
C ASP A 30 -22.14 -4.49 -44.67
N THR A 31 -23.23 -4.69 -45.40
CA THR A 31 -24.27 -5.70 -45.13
C THR A 31 -24.48 -6.67 -46.29
N LYS A 32 -24.20 -7.96 -46.09
CA LYS A 32 -24.92 -9.03 -46.79
C LYS A 32 -24.82 -10.40 -46.11
N PRO A 33 -25.90 -11.20 -46.04
CA PRO A 33 -25.86 -12.51 -45.40
C PRO A 33 -25.34 -13.59 -46.35
N GLY A 34 -24.28 -14.30 -45.94
CA GLY A 34 -23.73 -15.47 -46.61
C GLY A 34 -23.46 -16.57 -45.58
N THR A 35 -23.89 -17.79 -45.88
CA THR A 35 -23.83 -18.96 -44.99
C THR A 35 -22.41 -19.40 -44.65
N GLY A 36 -22.09 -19.56 -43.36
CA GLY A 36 -20.94 -20.35 -42.90
C GLY A 36 -20.18 -19.76 -41.71
N GLN A 37 -20.42 -20.34 -40.52
CA GLN A 37 -19.74 -20.07 -39.25
C GLN A 37 -19.87 -18.64 -38.69
N SER A 38 -20.18 -18.55 -37.39
CA SER A 38 -20.33 -17.26 -36.72
C SER A 38 -18.96 -16.68 -36.36
N ALA A 39 -18.78 -15.36 -36.47
CA ALA A 39 -17.56 -14.68 -36.02
C ALA A 39 -17.26 -14.90 -34.53
N ALA A 40 -18.28 -15.28 -33.73
CA ALA A 40 -18.13 -15.70 -32.34
C ALA A 40 -17.28 -16.98 -32.16
N GLN A 41 -17.06 -17.78 -33.20
CA GLN A 41 -16.18 -18.95 -33.17
C GLN A 41 -14.72 -18.64 -33.53
N LYS A 42 -14.43 -17.41 -33.98
CA LYS A 42 -13.05 -16.94 -34.29
C LYS A 42 -12.44 -16.05 -33.20
N ALA A 43 -13.16 -15.90 -32.07
CA ALA A 43 -12.72 -15.16 -30.88
C ALA A 43 -12.67 -16.06 -29.64
N ALA A 44 -12.46 -17.36 -29.84
CA ALA A 44 -12.05 -18.27 -28.77
C ALA A 44 -10.56 -18.04 -28.51
N ALA A 45 -10.28 -17.18 -27.53
CA ALA A 45 -8.98 -16.78 -27.00
C ALA A 45 -7.77 -17.62 -27.44
N GLU A 46 -6.98 -17.08 -28.36
CA GLU A 46 -5.54 -17.36 -28.38
C GLU A 46 -4.97 -16.84 -27.05
N LYS A 47 -4.17 -17.66 -26.35
CA LYS A 47 -3.38 -17.18 -25.19
C LYS A 47 -2.43 -16.08 -25.71
N PRO A 48 -2.17 -15.00 -24.96
CA PRO A 48 -1.15 -14.02 -25.35
C PRO A 48 0.21 -14.72 -25.50
N THR A 49 0.98 -14.36 -26.53
CA THR A 49 2.26 -15.04 -26.78
C THR A 49 3.31 -14.64 -25.74
N ILE A 50 4.37 -15.45 -25.59
CA ILE A 50 5.46 -15.11 -24.66
C ILE A 50 6.14 -13.79 -25.05
N GLU A 51 6.33 -13.48 -26.34
CA GLU A 51 6.82 -12.17 -26.79
C GLU A 51 5.91 -10.99 -26.36
N GLU A 52 4.59 -11.20 -26.29
CA GLU A 52 3.64 -10.19 -25.82
C GLU A 52 3.71 -10.02 -24.30
N LEU A 53 3.93 -11.11 -23.56
CA LEU A 53 4.09 -11.11 -22.11
C LEU A 53 5.44 -10.54 -21.66
N GLU A 54 6.53 -10.79 -22.40
CA GLU A 54 7.83 -10.15 -22.19
C GLU A 54 7.71 -8.63 -22.35
N ARG A 55 7.08 -8.18 -23.45
CA ARG A 55 6.82 -6.76 -23.69
C ARG A 55 5.91 -6.13 -22.62
N ALA A 56 4.98 -6.91 -22.05
CA ALA A 56 4.13 -6.46 -20.95
C ALA A 56 4.91 -6.33 -19.62
N ALA A 57 5.81 -7.29 -19.32
CA ALA A 57 6.69 -7.25 -18.16
C ALA A 57 7.69 -6.08 -18.25
N GLU A 58 8.33 -5.87 -19.40
CA GLU A 58 9.20 -4.70 -19.66
C GLU A 58 8.45 -3.37 -19.48
N ALA A 59 7.22 -3.28 -20.00
CA ALA A 59 6.38 -2.09 -19.84
C ALA A 59 5.99 -1.84 -18.38
N ALA A 60 5.71 -2.90 -17.61
CA ALA A 60 5.37 -2.81 -16.19
C ALA A 60 6.59 -2.47 -15.31
N GLN A 61 7.76 -3.04 -15.60
CA GLN A 61 9.05 -2.66 -15.00
C GLN A 61 9.31 -1.16 -15.22
N LYS A 62 9.23 -0.68 -16.46
CA LYS A 62 9.44 0.73 -16.79
C LYS A 62 8.42 1.66 -16.11
N ALA A 63 7.17 1.23 -15.94
CA ALA A 63 6.15 1.98 -15.21
C ALA A 63 6.44 2.03 -13.71
N TYR A 64 6.97 0.96 -13.13
CA TYR A 64 7.43 0.92 -11.74
C TYR A 64 8.65 1.83 -11.52
N ASP A 65 9.67 1.77 -12.37
CA ASP A 65 10.86 2.63 -12.25
C ASP A 65 10.51 4.12 -12.36
N ALA A 66 9.60 4.47 -13.28
CA ALA A 66 9.09 5.83 -13.39
C ALA A 66 8.29 6.28 -12.15
N ALA A 67 7.55 5.38 -11.51
CA ALA A 67 6.84 5.68 -10.26
C ALA A 67 7.81 5.87 -9.08
N VAL A 68 8.87 5.06 -8.99
CA VAL A 68 9.94 5.19 -7.98
C VAL A 68 10.66 6.54 -8.10
N GLU A 69 11.07 6.96 -9.31
CA GLU A 69 11.67 8.29 -9.48
C GLU A 69 10.67 9.41 -9.18
N THR A 70 9.38 9.26 -9.55
CA THR A 70 8.32 10.23 -9.18
C THR A 70 8.16 10.35 -7.66
N GLN A 71 8.23 9.24 -6.93
CA GLN A 71 8.16 9.23 -5.47
C GLN A 71 9.37 9.94 -4.86
N LYS A 72 10.58 9.66 -5.36
CA LYS A 72 11.80 10.34 -4.93
C LYS A 72 11.75 11.85 -5.20
N GLU A 73 11.29 12.28 -6.38
CA GLU A 73 11.07 13.70 -6.69
C GLU A 73 10.06 14.34 -5.71
N ALA A 74 9.00 13.63 -5.32
CA ALA A 74 8.04 14.11 -4.33
C ALA A 74 8.65 14.19 -2.91
N GLU A 75 9.50 13.23 -2.52
CA GLU A 75 10.22 13.23 -1.24
C GLU A 75 11.23 14.40 -1.17
N GLU A 76 12.01 14.63 -2.22
CA GLU A 76 12.92 15.78 -2.35
C GLU A 76 12.15 17.12 -2.32
N ALA A 77 11.00 17.20 -3.02
CA ALA A 77 10.14 18.38 -2.99
C ALA A 77 9.53 18.64 -1.60
N LYS A 78 9.19 17.58 -0.85
CA LYS A 78 8.73 17.67 0.54
C LYS A 78 9.86 18.11 1.46
N GLU A 79 11.08 17.57 1.34
CA GLU A 79 12.22 18.04 2.14
C GLU A 79 12.48 19.53 1.89
N PHE A 80 12.50 19.96 0.63
CA PHE A 80 12.62 21.37 0.29
C PHE A 80 11.49 22.23 0.88
N ALA A 81 10.23 21.77 0.79
CA ALA A 81 9.07 22.47 1.36
C ALA A 81 9.10 22.57 2.89
N PHE A 82 9.72 21.63 3.60
CA PHE A 82 9.87 21.71 5.06
C PHE A 82 11.12 22.50 5.50
N SER A 83 11.98 22.92 4.56
CA SER A 83 13.20 23.68 4.86
C SER A 83 12.96 25.17 5.12
N ASP A 84 13.84 25.80 5.91
CA ASP A 84 13.89 27.26 6.09
C ASP A 84 14.20 28.04 4.80
N GLN A 85 14.54 27.36 3.70
CA GLN A 85 14.81 27.96 2.39
C GLN A 85 13.59 27.92 1.46
N ALA A 86 12.50 27.27 1.86
CA ALA A 86 11.25 27.26 1.10
C ALA A 86 10.69 28.69 0.97
N PRO A 87 10.19 29.11 -0.22
CA PRO A 87 9.66 30.47 -0.40
C PRO A 87 8.59 30.86 0.62
N HIS A 88 7.67 29.94 0.94
CA HIS A 88 6.63 30.17 1.94
C HIS A 88 7.19 30.28 3.38
N ALA A 89 8.28 29.58 3.71
CA ALA A 89 8.92 29.66 5.02
C ALA A 89 9.67 30.99 5.17
N LEU A 90 10.30 31.48 4.11
CA LEU A 90 10.91 32.80 4.04
C LEU A 90 9.88 33.92 4.16
N GLU A 91 8.76 33.84 3.43
CA GLU A 91 7.65 34.81 3.52
C GLU A 91 6.99 34.83 4.91
N ALA A 92 6.76 33.66 5.52
CA ALA A 92 6.23 33.55 6.88
C ALA A 92 7.19 34.13 7.93
N LYS A 93 8.50 33.92 7.76
CA LYS A 93 9.52 34.49 8.62
C LYS A 93 9.59 36.01 8.51
N GLU A 94 9.63 36.56 7.30
CA GLU A 94 9.63 38.01 7.06
C GLU A 94 8.40 38.67 7.71
N ALA A 95 7.22 38.07 7.56
CA ALA A 95 6.00 38.59 8.17
C ALA A 95 5.99 38.48 9.71
N ALA A 96 6.59 37.43 10.29
CA ALA A 96 6.76 37.31 11.74
C ALA A 96 7.76 38.35 12.30
N ASP A 97 8.86 38.61 11.58
CA ASP A 97 9.84 39.65 11.93
C ASP A 97 9.21 41.06 11.83
N ASP A 98 8.37 41.33 10.80
CA ASP A 98 7.57 42.55 10.69
C ASP A 98 6.62 42.74 11.89
N ALA A 99 5.90 41.69 12.29
CA ALA A 99 4.97 41.72 13.43
C ALA A 99 5.71 41.96 14.76
N ALA A 100 6.86 41.32 14.96
CA ALA A 100 7.72 41.56 16.12
C ALA A 100 8.21 43.02 16.17
N ALA A 101 8.62 43.59 15.04
CA ALA A 101 9.03 45.00 14.95
C ALA A 101 7.86 45.97 15.21
N ALA A 102 6.67 45.69 14.67
CA ALA A 102 5.47 46.48 14.91
C ALA A 102 5.03 46.43 16.38
N LYS A 103 5.20 45.28 17.05
CA LYS A 103 4.94 45.13 18.48
C LYS A 103 5.87 45.99 19.33
N VAL A 104 7.18 45.98 19.06
CA VAL A 104 8.15 46.85 19.75
C VAL A 104 7.83 48.33 19.52
N ALA A 105 7.41 48.71 18.30
CA ALA A 105 6.98 50.08 18.02
C ALA A 105 5.72 50.48 18.82
N LYS A 106 4.76 49.57 18.99
CA LYS A 106 3.56 49.79 19.82
C LYS A 106 3.91 49.93 21.30
N GLU A 107 4.76 49.06 21.85
CA GLU A 107 5.24 49.15 23.23
C GLU A 107 5.96 50.49 23.49
N GLY A 108 6.76 50.97 22.53
CA GLY A 108 7.39 52.29 22.59
C GLY A 108 6.39 53.46 22.56
N ALA A 109 5.37 53.38 21.71
CA ALA A 109 4.32 54.42 21.63
C ALA A 109 3.44 54.47 22.89
N ASP A 110 3.11 53.32 23.48
CA ASP A 110 2.38 53.24 24.74
C ASP A 110 3.18 53.83 25.91
N MET A 111 4.49 53.59 25.94
CA MET A 111 5.39 54.17 26.94
C MET A 111 5.47 55.70 26.80
N ALA A 112 5.58 56.21 25.58
CA ALA A 112 5.59 57.66 25.30
C ALA A 112 4.25 58.33 25.69
N LEU A 113 3.12 57.63 25.48
CA LEU A 113 1.81 58.09 25.95
C LEU A 113 1.70 58.12 27.48
N ALA A 114 2.21 57.09 28.16
CA ALA A 114 2.26 57.06 29.62
C ALA A 114 3.13 58.20 30.17
N GLU A 115 4.28 58.49 29.56
CA GLU A 115 5.15 59.61 29.90
C GLU A 115 4.47 60.95 29.66
N ALA A 116 3.85 61.17 28.49
CA ALA A 116 3.14 62.42 28.18
C ALA A 116 1.97 62.71 29.16
N ARG A 117 1.26 61.66 29.62
CA ARG A 117 0.20 61.79 30.64
C ARG A 117 0.80 62.11 32.01
N ALA A 118 1.90 61.46 32.40
CA ALA A 118 2.59 61.77 33.65
C ALA A 118 3.17 63.21 33.68
N ASP A 119 3.72 63.68 32.55
CA ASP A 119 4.15 65.07 32.34
C ASP A 119 3.00 66.07 32.57
N LEU A 120 1.80 65.77 32.05
CA LEU A 120 0.60 66.61 32.19
C LEU A 120 0.10 66.63 33.64
N ASP A 121 0.08 65.47 34.32
CA ASP A 121 -0.34 65.33 35.72
C ASP A 121 0.66 65.96 36.70
N ALA A 122 1.94 66.05 36.32
CA ALA A 122 3.01 66.66 37.12
C ALA A 122 3.09 68.20 37.02
N LEU A 123 2.29 68.85 36.16
CA LEU A 123 2.28 70.30 36.05
C LEU A 123 1.82 70.97 37.37
N PRO A 124 2.52 72.00 37.87
CA PRO A 124 2.11 72.69 39.08
C PRO A 124 0.85 73.54 38.84
N GLU A 125 0.06 73.79 39.88
CA GLU A 125 -1.21 74.54 39.78
C GLU A 125 -1.05 75.94 39.16
N ASN A 126 0.12 76.56 39.35
CA ASN A 126 0.47 77.88 38.81
C ASN A 126 1.12 77.83 37.41
N ALA A 127 1.18 76.68 36.75
CA ALA A 127 1.61 76.58 35.36
C ALA A 127 0.76 77.49 34.46
N SER A 128 1.40 78.09 33.46
CA SER A 128 0.72 78.93 32.47
C SER A 128 -0.26 78.10 31.62
N GLU A 129 -1.25 78.77 31.04
CA GLU A 129 -2.17 78.13 30.10
C GLU A 129 -1.45 77.65 28.83
N GLU A 130 -0.31 78.27 28.49
CA GLU A 130 0.56 77.88 27.37
C GLU A 130 1.28 76.55 27.66
N GLU A 131 1.82 76.36 28.87
CA GLU A 131 2.41 75.09 29.33
C GLU A 131 1.36 73.97 29.40
N LYS A 132 0.17 74.26 29.95
CA LYS A 132 -0.96 73.30 30.00
C LYS A 132 -1.44 72.91 28.61
N ALA A 133 -1.53 73.86 27.68
CA ALA A 133 -1.90 73.59 26.29
C ALA A 133 -0.84 72.71 25.60
N ALA A 134 0.44 73.01 25.78
CA ALA A 134 1.53 72.22 25.22
C ALA A 134 1.54 70.77 25.76
N ALA A 135 1.34 70.56 27.06
CA ALA A 135 1.27 69.22 27.65
C ALA A 135 0.04 68.42 27.16
N ARG A 136 -1.13 69.06 27.02
CA ARG A 136 -2.32 68.43 26.42
C ARG A 136 -2.10 68.07 24.94
N GLN A 137 -1.39 68.91 24.19
CA GLN A 137 -1.03 68.61 22.81
C GLN A 137 -0.10 67.39 22.74
N LYS A 138 0.95 67.32 23.59
CA LYS A 138 1.81 66.12 23.69
C LYS A 138 1.01 64.84 23.94
N VAL A 139 0.05 64.86 24.86
CA VAL A 139 -0.82 63.69 25.12
C VAL A 139 -1.62 63.33 23.86
N THR A 140 -2.24 64.32 23.21
CA THR A 140 -3.02 64.10 21.97
C THR A 140 -2.16 63.49 20.85
N ASP A 141 -0.95 64.01 20.66
CA ASP A 141 -0.01 63.52 19.65
C ASP A 141 0.47 62.09 19.97
N ALA A 142 0.71 61.78 21.25
CA ALA A 142 1.10 60.45 21.71
C ALA A 142 -0.06 59.42 21.65
N GLU A 143 -1.31 59.85 21.90
CA GLU A 143 -2.50 59.02 21.70
C GLU A 143 -2.64 58.63 20.22
N ALA A 144 -2.55 59.61 19.32
CA ALA A 144 -2.58 59.37 17.88
C ALA A 144 -1.43 58.45 17.40
N ALA A 145 -0.22 58.59 17.96
CA ALA A 145 0.90 57.71 17.68
C ALA A 145 0.66 56.27 18.18
N ALA A 146 0.10 56.10 19.37
CA ALA A 146 -0.23 54.79 19.94
C ALA A 146 -1.36 54.08 19.16
N GLU A 147 -2.38 54.81 18.69
CA GLU A 147 -3.44 54.27 17.82
C GLU A 147 -2.92 53.88 16.43
N ALA A 148 -2.04 54.69 15.84
CA ALA A 148 -1.39 54.37 14.57
C ALA A 148 -0.49 53.11 14.68
N ALA A 149 0.27 53.01 15.78
CA ALA A 149 1.07 51.81 16.08
C ALA A 149 0.18 50.58 16.35
N ALA A 150 -0.97 50.74 17.03
CA ALA A 150 -1.94 49.64 17.25
C ALA A 150 -2.46 49.08 15.92
N THR A 151 -2.83 49.98 15.01
CA THR A 151 -3.33 49.64 13.67
C THR A 151 -2.24 48.94 12.85
N THR A 152 -1.00 49.39 12.96
CA THR A 152 0.16 48.81 12.27
C THR A 152 0.45 47.39 12.79
N LEU A 153 0.44 47.19 14.11
CA LEU A 153 0.60 45.88 14.74
C LEU A 153 -0.51 44.91 14.30
N ALA A 154 -1.78 45.32 14.36
CA ALA A 154 -2.90 44.48 13.95
C ALA A 154 -2.78 44.00 12.49
N ALA A 155 -2.37 44.88 11.58
CA ALA A 155 -2.13 44.53 10.17
C ALA A 155 -0.91 43.60 9.98
N ALA A 156 0.14 43.77 10.78
CA ALA A 156 1.32 42.91 10.75
C ALA A 156 1.03 41.51 11.32
N ASP A 157 0.29 41.41 12.43
CA ASP A 157 -0.18 40.14 13.01
C ASP A 157 -1.10 39.38 12.03
N GLU A 158 -2.02 40.08 11.34
CA GLU A 158 -2.87 39.46 10.31
C GLU A 158 -2.03 38.94 9.13
N LYS A 159 -1.04 39.72 8.66
CA LYS A 159 -0.08 39.28 7.62
C LYS A 159 0.67 38.04 8.07
N ALA A 160 1.28 38.07 9.26
CA ALA A 160 2.09 36.98 9.83
C ALA A 160 1.30 35.69 9.96
N LYS A 161 0.06 35.77 10.49
CA LYS A 161 -0.83 34.63 10.56
C LYS A 161 -1.13 34.07 9.17
N LYS A 162 -1.54 34.92 8.22
CA LYS A 162 -1.90 34.48 6.87
C LYS A 162 -0.74 33.80 6.13
N THR A 163 0.49 34.27 6.32
CA THR A 163 1.68 33.63 5.74
C THR A 163 2.06 32.34 6.45
N ALA A 164 1.81 32.21 7.76
CA ALA A 164 1.98 30.95 8.48
C ALA A 164 0.95 29.89 8.03
N ASP A 165 -0.33 30.27 7.96
CA ASP A 165 -1.40 29.41 7.43
C ASP A 165 -1.05 28.91 6.01
N ALA A 166 -0.56 29.79 5.12
CA ALA A 166 -0.13 29.43 3.77
C ALA A 166 1.15 28.56 3.71
N ALA A 167 2.04 28.69 4.69
CA ALA A 167 3.22 27.83 4.82
C ALA A 167 2.83 26.40 5.22
N ASP A 168 1.87 26.27 6.14
CA ASP A 168 1.37 24.96 6.57
C ASP A 168 0.52 24.29 5.47
N GLU A 169 -0.34 25.03 4.74
CA GLU A 169 -1.02 24.52 3.53
C GLU A 169 -0.01 23.98 2.48
N ALA A 170 1.11 24.66 2.27
CA ALA A 170 2.14 24.21 1.32
C ALA A 170 2.86 22.93 1.77
N ARG A 171 3.11 22.79 3.08
CA ARG A 171 3.69 21.58 3.69
C ARG A 171 2.74 20.40 3.64
N GLU A 172 1.45 20.62 3.92
CA GLU A 172 0.41 19.59 3.78
C GLU A 172 0.29 19.11 2.34
N ALA A 173 0.27 20.03 1.36
CA ALA A 173 0.22 19.68 -0.06
C ALA A 173 1.45 18.85 -0.50
N ALA A 174 2.64 19.17 -0.02
CA ALA A 174 3.85 18.36 -0.29
C ALA A 174 3.78 16.98 0.39
N GLY A 175 3.22 16.88 1.59
CA GLY A 175 2.94 15.60 2.25
C GLY A 175 1.94 14.72 1.50
N GLN A 176 0.88 15.34 0.95
CA GLN A 176 -0.11 14.66 0.12
C GLN A 176 0.49 14.14 -1.19
N ALA A 177 1.35 14.92 -1.84
CA ALA A 177 2.04 14.51 -3.06
C ALA A 177 2.90 13.24 -2.86
N VAL A 178 3.63 13.14 -1.74
CA VAL A 178 4.38 11.92 -1.38
C VAL A 178 3.44 10.73 -1.19
N ALA A 179 2.33 10.88 -0.44
CA ALA A 179 1.38 9.79 -0.22
C ALA A 179 0.68 9.32 -1.52
N GLU A 180 0.44 10.23 -2.47
CA GLU A 180 -0.07 9.87 -3.81
C GLU A 180 1.00 9.12 -4.63
N ALA A 181 2.26 9.54 -4.55
CA ALA A 181 3.37 8.88 -5.25
C ALA A 181 3.68 7.49 -4.68
N GLU A 182 3.77 7.32 -3.35
CA GLU A 182 3.89 6.01 -2.67
C GLU A 182 2.79 5.04 -3.13
N LYS A 183 1.54 5.53 -3.22
CA LYS A 183 0.40 4.74 -3.70
C LYS A 183 0.53 4.37 -5.18
N ALA A 184 1.07 5.26 -6.01
CA ALA A 184 1.36 4.97 -7.41
C ALA A 184 2.46 3.92 -7.57
N THR A 185 3.57 4.05 -6.81
CA THR A 185 4.66 3.05 -6.74
C THR A 185 4.14 1.69 -6.32
N ALA A 186 3.32 1.61 -5.26
CA ALA A 186 2.74 0.35 -4.79
C ALA A 186 1.76 -0.28 -5.80
N ALA A 187 1.06 0.54 -6.60
CA ALA A 187 0.19 0.03 -7.67
C ALA A 187 1.01 -0.46 -8.88
N ALA A 188 2.07 0.25 -9.26
CA ALA A 188 2.96 -0.15 -10.33
C ALA A 188 3.75 -1.42 -9.98
N LEU A 189 4.19 -1.58 -8.74
CA LEU A 189 4.84 -2.80 -8.25
C LEU A 189 3.92 -4.02 -8.41
N LYS A 190 2.66 -3.92 -7.97
CA LYS A 190 1.68 -5.01 -8.14
C LYS A 190 1.39 -5.34 -9.60
N ALA A 191 1.38 -4.33 -10.47
CA ALA A 191 1.22 -4.55 -11.92
C ALA A 191 2.43 -5.27 -12.52
N LYS A 192 3.65 -4.92 -12.07
CA LYS A 192 4.90 -5.59 -12.42
C LYS A 192 4.92 -7.04 -11.95
N GLU A 193 4.65 -7.29 -10.67
CA GLU A 193 4.57 -8.64 -10.09
C GLU A 193 3.57 -9.53 -10.84
N ALA A 194 2.42 -8.97 -11.24
CA ALA A 194 1.42 -9.70 -12.03
C ALA A 194 1.88 -9.99 -13.47
N ALA A 195 2.60 -9.06 -14.11
CA ALA A 195 3.15 -9.25 -15.46
C ALA A 195 4.31 -10.25 -15.47
N ASP A 196 5.24 -10.15 -14.51
CA ASP A 196 6.33 -11.10 -14.31
C ASP A 196 5.78 -12.51 -14.04
N LYS A 197 4.73 -12.64 -13.20
CA LYS A 197 4.09 -13.92 -12.94
C LYS A 197 3.42 -14.48 -14.20
N ALA A 198 2.69 -13.65 -14.96
CA ALA A 198 2.04 -14.11 -16.19
C ALA A 198 3.05 -14.58 -17.24
N LEU A 199 4.21 -13.92 -17.34
CA LEU A 199 5.32 -14.33 -18.19
C LEU A 199 5.95 -15.66 -17.72
N ALA A 200 6.20 -15.81 -16.41
CA ALA A 200 6.74 -17.03 -15.83
C ALA A 200 5.78 -18.22 -16.00
N ASP A 201 4.48 -18.02 -15.73
CA ASP A 201 3.43 -19.02 -15.93
C ASP A 201 3.33 -19.44 -17.40
N ALA A 202 3.53 -18.51 -18.36
CA ALA A 202 3.46 -18.84 -19.78
C ALA A 202 4.69 -19.59 -20.29
N LYS A 203 5.91 -19.21 -19.87
CA LYS A 203 7.14 -19.94 -20.21
C LYS A 203 7.09 -21.38 -19.71
N ALA A 204 6.63 -21.59 -18.48
CA ALA A 204 6.42 -22.91 -17.91
C ALA A 204 5.38 -23.78 -18.67
N GLU A 205 4.50 -23.19 -19.49
CA GLU A 205 3.57 -23.96 -20.35
C GLU A 205 4.05 -24.08 -21.81
N GLU A 206 5.13 -23.41 -22.22
CA GLU A 206 5.83 -23.65 -23.51
C GLU A 206 6.83 -24.81 -23.34
N ASP A 207 7.54 -24.85 -22.19
CA ASP A 207 8.42 -25.97 -21.79
C ASP A 207 7.66 -27.31 -21.61
N GLU A 208 6.32 -27.33 -21.57
CA GLU A 208 5.49 -28.55 -21.53
C GLU A 208 5.03 -29.06 -22.92
N ASP A 209 5.19 -28.30 -24.02
CA ASP A 209 4.71 -28.68 -25.38
C ASP A 209 5.87 -29.10 -26.34
N ASP A 210 7.11 -28.65 -26.10
CA ASP A 210 8.32 -29.05 -26.87
C ASP A 210 8.99 -30.35 -26.33
N GLY A 211 8.17 -31.29 -25.86
CA GLY A 211 8.59 -32.58 -25.27
C GLY A 211 8.98 -33.67 -26.28
N ASP A 212 9.82 -33.39 -27.28
CA ASP A 212 10.42 -34.40 -28.16
C ASP A 212 11.91 -34.10 -28.50
N GLU A 213 12.77 -35.10 -28.25
CA GLU A 213 14.18 -35.28 -28.66
C GLU A 213 15.31 -34.40 -28.04
N ASP A 214 16.01 -35.03 -27.08
CA ASP A 214 17.48 -35.05 -26.87
C ASP A 214 18.30 -33.76 -26.66
N GLY A 215 18.84 -33.58 -25.44
CA GLY A 215 19.97 -32.66 -25.18
C GLY A 215 20.55 -32.72 -23.77
N ASP A 216 21.76 -33.29 -23.62
CA ASP A 216 22.49 -33.38 -22.33
C ASP A 216 22.73 -32.01 -21.64
N GLY A 217 22.45 -31.94 -20.33
CA GLY A 217 22.83 -30.82 -19.46
C GLY A 217 22.60 -31.13 -17.98
N ASP A 218 23.67 -31.19 -17.17
CA ASP A 218 23.62 -31.45 -15.73
C ASP A 218 23.07 -30.26 -14.91
N GLU A 219 21.75 -30.02 -14.97
CA GLU A 219 21.02 -29.22 -13.99
C GLU A 219 19.97 -30.09 -13.29
N GLU A 220 19.95 -30.12 -11.95
CA GLU A 220 18.98 -30.95 -11.21
C GLU A 220 17.54 -30.48 -11.52
N PRO A 221 16.62 -31.39 -11.88
CA PRO A 221 15.31 -31.02 -12.39
C PRO A 221 14.52 -30.22 -11.35
N ALA A 222 14.10 -29.01 -11.72
CA ALA A 222 13.30 -28.16 -10.86
C ALA A 222 11.98 -28.85 -10.47
N CYS A 223 11.64 -28.90 -9.19
CA CYS A 223 10.45 -29.60 -8.73
C CYS A 223 9.16 -28.94 -9.26
N VAL A 224 8.32 -29.72 -9.94
CA VAL A 224 7.14 -29.21 -10.67
C VAL A 224 5.85 -29.24 -9.84
N PRO A 225 4.94 -28.26 -9.96
CA PRO A 225 3.64 -28.32 -9.29
C PRO A 225 2.76 -29.48 -9.79
N GLU A 226 2.32 -30.35 -8.88
CA GLU A 226 1.47 -31.51 -9.20
C GLU A 226 0.07 -31.32 -8.60
N ASN A 227 -0.84 -30.76 -9.41
CA ASN A 227 -2.20 -30.41 -9.01
C ASN A 227 -3.10 -31.61 -8.64
N LYS A 228 -2.70 -32.85 -8.96
CA LYS A 228 -3.39 -34.09 -8.56
C LYS A 228 -2.84 -34.67 -7.26
N LEU A 229 -1.68 -34.24 -6.78
CA LEU A 229 -1.30 -34.42 -5.38
C LEU A 229 -2.14 -33.43 -4.56
N THR A 230 -2.85 -33.91 -3.54
CA THR A 230 -3.73 -33.05 -2.74
C THR A 230 -3.57 -33.35 -1.26
N THR A 231 -3.62 -32.28 -0.45
CA THR A 231 -3.49 -32.36 1.01
C THR A 231 -4.67 -31.69 1.72
N VAL A 232 -5.31 -32.43 2.62
CA VAL A 232 -6.55 -31.98 3.29
C VAL A 232 -6.45 -32.26 4.78
N ALA A 233 -6.69 -31.25 5.62
CA ALA A 233 -6.78 -31.41 7.06
C ALA A 233 -8.18 -31.90 7.48
N HIS A 234 -8.23 -32.80 8.44
CA HIS A 234 -9.44 -33.38 9.02
C HIS A 234 -9.34 -33.34 10.55
N GLY A 235 -10.41 -32.91 11.24
CA GLY A 235 -10.42 -32.77 12.70
C GLY A 235 -9.65 -31.55 13.24
N LEU A 236 -9.11 -30.69 12.37
CA LEU A 236 -8.58 -29.39 12.80
C LEU A 236 -9.77 -28.48 13.18
N PRO A 237 -9.91 -28.02 14.43
CA PRO A 237 -11.05 -27.21 14.84
C PRO A 237 -10.92 -25.74 14.39
N SER A 238 -12.05 -25.11 14.06
CA SER A 238 -12.12 -23.67 13.73
C SER A 238 -11.83 -22.73 14.91
N LYS A 239 -11.67 -23.26 16.12
CA LYS A 239 -11.35 -22.50 17.34
C LYS A 239 -10.47 -23.33 18.26
N ILE A 240 -9.38 -22.74 18.75
CA ILE A 240 -8.41 -23.39 19.64
C ILE A 240 -8.27 -22.55 20.91
N VAL A 241 -8.37 -23.18 22.08
CA VAL A 241 -8.22 -22.49 23.38
C VAL A 241 -6.76 -22.58 23.80
N ALA A 242 -6.15 -21.45 24.15
CA ALA A 242 -4.78 -21.42 24.70
C ALA A 242 -4.67 -22.32 25.94
N GLY A 243 -3.58 -23.09 26.03
CA GLY A 243 -3.38 -24.10 27.07
C GLY A 243 -4.05 -25.45 26.77
N THR A 244 -4.42 -25.72 25.52
CA THR A 244 -4.95 -27.02 25.09
C THR A 244 -4.07 -27.71 24.05
N THR A 245 -4.20 -29.02 23.97
CA THR A 245 -3.59 -29.88 22.94
C THR A 245 -4.71 -30.49 22.11
N ILE A 246 -4.61 -30.40 20.79
CA ILE A 246 -5.53 -31.00 19.82
C ILE A 246 -4.80 -32.01 18.95
N ASP A 247 -5.49 -33.10 18.58
CA ASP A 247 -5.02 -34.08 17.60
C ASP A 247 -5.88 -33.96 16.33
N PHE A 248 -5.24 -33.89 15.16
CA PHE A 248 -5.89 -33.83 13.86
C PHE A 248 -5.11 -34.69 12.84
N SER A 249 -5.58 -34.77 11.59
CA SER A 249 -4.86 -35.50 10.54
C SER A 249 -4.82 -34.76 9.23
N VAL A 250 -3.68 -34.81 8.53
CA VAL A 250 -3.55 -34.39 7.13
C VAL A 250 -3.59 -35.64 6.25
N ARG A 251 -4.60 -35.70 5.39
CA ARG A 251 -4.69 -36.68 4.31
C ARG A 251 -3.88 -36.20 3.12
N VAL A 252 -2.90 -36.99 2.70
CA VAL A 252 -2.17 -36.81 1.45
C VAL A 252 -2.72 -37.80 0.42
N THR A 253 -3.20 -37.33 -0.72
CA THR A 253 -3.80 -38.16 -1.79
C THR A 253 -3.06 -37.97 -3.10
N ASN A 254 -2.55 -39.07 -3.67
CA ASN A 254 -1.99 -39.12 -5.01
C ASN A 254 -3.13 -39.41 -6.02
N GLY A 255 -3.61 -38.36 -6.70
CA GLY A 255 -4.60 -38.47 -7.79
C GLY A 255 -4.01 -38.72 -9.18
N THR A 256 -2.70 -38.97 -9.29
CA THR A 256 -2.04 -39.31 -10.56
C THR A 256 -2.15 -40.79 -10.88
N ASP A 257 -1.71 -41.15 -12.08
CA ASP A 257 -1.43 -42.50 -12.56
C ASP A 257 0.00 -43.00 -12.24
N LYS A 258 0.85 -42.14 -11.67
CA LYS A 258 2.23 -42.44 -11.26
C LYS A 258 2.29 -42.85 -9.78
N THR A 259 3.34 -43.57 -9.38
CA THR A 259 3.68 -43.77 -7.97
C THR A 259 4.71 -42.73 -7.56
N PHE A 260 4.59 -42.16 -6.36
CA PHE A 260 5.63 -41.33 -5.77
C PHE A 260 6.46 -42.16 -4.79
N ASP A 261 7.78 -42.10 -4.88
CA ASP A 261 8.66 -42.95 -4.08
C ASP A 261 8.81 -42.42 -2.65
N GLU A 262 9.01 -41.12 -2.46
CA GLU A 262 8.91 -40.44 -1.17
C GLU A 262 8.00 -39.21 -1.25
N VAL A 263 7.01 -39.11 -0.36
CA VAL A 263 6.16 -37.92 -0.19
C VAL A 263 6.32 -37.36 1.21
N ARG A 264 6.70 -36.09 1.32
CA ARG A 264 6.90 -35.35 2.57
C ARG A 264 5.70 -34.43 2.82
N PRO A 265 4.82 -34.74 3.79
CA PRO A 265 3.73 -33.85 4.17
C PRO A 265 4.29 -32.61 4.87
N PHE A 266 3.79 -31.44 4.54
CA PHE A 266 4.12 -30.18 5.19
C PHE A 266 2.92 -29.66 6.00
N ALA A 267 3.18 -29.14 7.20
CA ALA A 267 2.20 -28.41 7.99
C ALA A 267 2.87 -27.27 8.78
N TYR A 268 2.31 -26.07 8.67
CA TYR A 268 2.77 -24.87 9.40
C TYR A 268 1.57 -24.11 9.98
N PHE A 269 1.76 -23.48 11.15
CA PHE A 269 0.76 -22.66 11.80
C PHE A 269 1.30 -21.25 11.97
N HIS A 270 0.52 -20.28 11.50
CA HIS A 270 0.77 -18.87 11.75
C HIS A 270 -0.37 -18.30 12.59
N ALA A 271 -0.05 -17.47 13.57
CA ALA A 271 -1.02 -16.79 14.41
C ALA A 271 -0.59 -15.36 14.74
N THR A 272 -1.57 -14.50 14.92
CA THR A 272 -1.41 -13.13 15.39
C THR A 272 -2.33 -12.86 16.57
N ASP A 273 -1.97 -11.90 17.41
CA ASP A 273 -2.90 -11.38 18.43
C ASP A 273 -4.11 -10.67 17.80
N LYS A 274 -5.07 -10.22 18.63
CA LYS A 274 -6.25 -9.45 18.18
C LYS A 274 -5.94 -8.17 17.40
N SER A 275 -4.71 -7.65 17.42
CA SER A 275 -4.34 -6.48 16.62
C SER A 275 -3.96 -6.84 15.18
N GLY A 276 -3.57 -8.10 14.93
CA GLY A 276 -3.05 -8.56 13.64
C GLY A 276 -1.59 -8.15 13.36
N TYR A 277 -0.93 -7.42 14.27
CA TYR A 277 0.44 -6.92 14.09
C TYR A 277 1.50 -7.73 14.83
N ASN A 278 1.15 -8.35 15.97
CA ASN A 278 2.08 -9.17 16.73
C ASN A 278 1.91 -10.64 16.33
N VAL A 279 2.95 -11.20 15.71
CA VAL A 279 3.07 -12.64 15.43
C VAL A 279 3.26 -13.38 16.76
N VAL A 280 2.63 -14.55 16.90
CA VAL A 280 2.61 -15.34 18.15
C VAL A 280 2.83 -16.83 17.90
N ASP A 281 3.53 -17.15 16.82
CA ASP A 281 3.86 -18.51 16.38
C ASP A 281 4.71 -19.25 17.43
N GLU A 282 5.45 -18.54 18.29
CA GLU A 282 6.28 -19.12 19.36
C GLU A 282 5.50 -19.84 20.48
N TYR A 283 4.16 -19.69 20.53
CA TYR A 283 3.31 -20.41 21.47
C TYR A 283 2.70 -21.69 20.87
N PHE A 284 3.04 -22.06 19.63
CA PHE A 284 2.48 -23.19 18.89
C PHE A 284 3.52 -24.31 18.75
N ASP A 285 3.29 -25.43 19.44
CA ASP A 285 4.10 -26.64 19.36
C ASP A 285 3.40 -27.68 18.48
N LEU A 286 3.91 -27.91 17.27
CA LEU A 286 3.37 -28.89 16.33
C LEU A 286 4.21 -30.16 16.36
N GLN A 287 3.55 -31.31 16.54
CA GLN A 287 4.15 -32.64 16.56
C GLN A 287 3.46 -33.56 15.55
N TRP A 288 4.19 -34.53 15.02
CA TRP A 288 3.66 -35.58 14.16
C TRP A 288 3.86 -36.98 14.76
N TRP A 289 2.98 -37.91 14.41
CA TRP A 289 3.05 -39.28 14.89
C TRP A 289 3.98 -40.14 14.02
N SER A 290 5.18 -40.42 14.53
CA SER A 290 6.12 -41.32 13.88
C SER A 290 5.66 -42.78 13.92
N THR A 291 5.77 -43.49 12.80
CA THR A 291 5.21 -44.85 12.58
C THR A 291 6.25 -45.97 12.53
N GLY A 292 7.53 -45.66 12.81
CA GLY A 292 8.63 -46.64 12.84
C GLY A 292 8.63 -47.56 14.08
N SER A 293 9.75 -48.27 14.30
CA SER A 293 9.90 -49.32 15.33
C SER A 293 9.68 -48.89 16.79
N SER A 294 9.45 -47.61 17.07
CA SER A 294 9.04 -47.08 18.37
C SER A 294 8.16 -45.84 18.16
N PRO A 295 6.85 -46.05 17.93
CA PRO A 295 5.94 -44.95 17.59
C PRO A 295 5.86 -43.91 18.70
N LYS A 296 6.08 -42.65 18.35
CA LYS A 296 6.04 -41.52 19.27
C LYS A 296 5.66 -40.22 18.56
N TRP A 297 5.12 -39.28 19.34
CA TRP A 297 5.09 -37.88 18.94
C TRP A 297 6.52 -37.37 18.76
N THR A 298 6.72 -36.62 17.68
CA THR A 298 8.00 -36.03 17.28
C THR A 298 7.73 -34.64 16.78
N ASP A 299 8.50 -33.67 17.25
CA ASP A 299 8.30 -32.26 16.92
C ASP A 299 8.50 -32.04 15.41
N VAL A 300 7.67 -31.19 14.81
CA VAL A 300 7.85 -30.68 13.45
C VAL A 300 8.86 -29.54 13.53
N VAL A 301 10.12 -29.85 13.25
CA VAL A 301 11.25 -28.92 13.30
C VAL A 301 11.44 -28.17 11.98
N ASP A 302 12.49 -27.34 11.91
CA ASP A 302 12.87 -26.48 10.78
C ASP A 302 12.46 -27.02 9.40
N GLY A 303 11.61 -26.26 8.71
CA GLY A 303 11.08 -26.61 7.38
C GLY A 303 9.66 -27.19 7.35
N GLY A 304 9.03 -27.47 8.50
CA GLY A 304 7.58 -27.76 8.56
C GLY A 304 7.15 -29.16 8.11
N TYR A 305 8.08 -30.08 7.87
CA TYR A 305 7.78 -31.42 7.35
C TYR A 305 7.44 -32.44 8.44
N ALA A 306 6.33 -33.16 8.25
CA ALA A 306 5.78 -34.16 9.16
C ALA A 306 6.17 -35.60 8.75
N GLY A 307 7.47 -35.87 8.72
CA GLY A 307 8.02 -37.16 8.30
C GLY A 307 7.89 -37.40 6.79
N SER A 308 7.81 -38.67 6.39
CA SER A 308 7.59 -39.04 4.99
C SER A 308 6.75 -40.32 4.81
N ILE A 309 6.16 -40.43 3.63
CA ILE A 309 5.32 -41.54 3.16
C ILE A 309 6.05 -42.16 1.98
N SER A 310 6.44 -43.43 2.08
CA SER A 310 7.14 -44.14 1.01
C SER A 310 6.64 -45.58 0.87
N PRO A 311 6.25 -46.04 -0.34
CA PRO A 311 5.83 -45.27 -1.52
C PRO A 311 4.34 -44.89 -1.48
N LEU A 312 3.95 -43.78 -2.10
CA LEU A 312 2.54 -43.38 -2.30
C LEU A 312 2.07 -43.70 -3.72
N LYS A 313 1.44 -44.87 -3.86
CA LYS A 313 0.95 -45.41 -5.15
C LYS A 313 -0.10 -44.53 -5.83
N ALA A 314 -0.20 -44.66 -7.16
CA ALA A 314 -1.26 -44.08 -7.98
C ALA A 314 -2.66 -44.32 -7.38
N GLY A 315 -3.47 -43.27 -7.27
CA GLY A 315 -4.81 -43.30 -6.67
C GLY A 315 -4.88 -43.56 -5.15
N ALA A 316 -3.74 -43.71 -4.46
CA ALA A 316 -3.71 -43.99 -3.03
C ALA A 316 -3.72 -42.72 -2.17
N HIS A 317 -4.04 -42.89 -0.89
CA HIS A 317 -3.91 -41.84 0.13
C HIS A 317 -3.31 -42.38 1.41
N ALA A 318 -2.71 -41.48 2.20
CA ALA A 318 -2.22 -41.76 3.55
C ALA A 318 -2.65 -40.64 4.50
N ASP A 319 -2.98 -40.99 5.74
CA ASP A 319 -3.39 -40.06 6.78
C ASP A 319 -2.27 -39.90 7.82
N ILE A 320 -1.74 -38.68 7.92
CA ILE A 320 -0.65 -38.31 8.83
C ILE A 320 -1.27 -37.66 10.06
N LYS A 321 -1.03 -38.23 11.24
CA LYS A 321 -1.55 -37.68 12.50
C LYS A 321 -0.64 -36.58 13.00
N LEU A 322 -1.23 -35.43 13.27
CA LEU A 322 -0.61 -34.25 13.82
C LEU A 322 -1.22 -33.92 15.18
N ARG A 323 -0.44 -33.27 16.02
CA ARG A 323 -0.80 -32.77 17.34
C ARG A 323 -0.32 -31.35 17.46
N LEU A 324 -1.23 -30.42 17.73
CA LEU A 324 -0.87 -29.05 18.05
C LEU A 324 -1.12 -28.80 19.54
N THR A 325 -0.11 -28.34 20.26
CA THR A 325 -0.24 -27.79 21.61
C THR A 325 -0.08 -26.28 21.55
N VAL A 326 -1.03 -25.54 22.11
CA VAL A 326 -0.95 -24.08 22.25
C VAL A 326 -0.67 -23.74 23.71
N ASP A 327 0.41 -23.01 24.01
CA ASP A 327 0.76 -22.62 25.39
C ASP A 327 -0.36 -21.75 26.01
N ALA A 328 -0.58 -21.87 27.32
CA ALA A 328 -1.62 -21.13 28.05
C ALA A 328 -1.42 -19.61 28.07
N LYS A 329 -0.23 -19.13 27.71
CA LYS A 329 0.13 -17.71 27.57
C LYS A 329 -0.20 -17.14 26.19
N ALA A 330 -0.52 -17.97 25.20
CA ALA A 330 -0.85 -17.50 23.86
C ALA A 330 -1.99 -16.47 23.96
N PRO A 331 -1.80 -15.25 23.43
CA PRO A 331 -2.86 -14.25 23.46
C PRO A 331 -4.00 -14.69 22.53
N ALA A 332 -5.23 -14.28 22.86
CA ALA A 332 -6.34 -14.47 21.95
C ALA A 332 -6.13 -13.64 20.68
N GLY A 333 -6.57 -14.17 19.54
CA GLY A 333 -6.24 -13.63 18.21
C GLY A 333 -6.73 -14.55 17.08
N ASN A 334 -6.08 -14.46 15.93
CA ASN A 334 -6.47 -15.18 14.70
C ASN A 334 -5.29 -16.03 14.22
N GLY A 335 -5.56 -17.22 13.70
CA GLY A 335 -4.54 -18.09 13.11
C GLY A 335 -4.97 -18.72 11.80
N VAL A 336 -3.98 -19.16 11.03
CA VAL A 336 -4.12 -19.88 9.77
C VAL A 336 -3.16 -21.06 9.77
N ALA A 337 -3.66 -22.24 9.44
CA ALA A 337 -2.86 -23.43 9.22
C ALA A 337 -2.65 -23.64 7.72
N PHE A 338 -1.40 -23.86 7.31
CA PHE A 338 -1.02 -24.20 5.94
C PHE A 338 -0.66 -25.68 5.90
N VAL A 339 -1.27 -26.44 4.98
CA VAL A 339 -0.85 -27.83 4.71
C VAL A 339 -0.53 -28.01 3.23
N ALA A 340 0.55 -28.74 2.95
CA ALA A 340 1.01 -29.09 1.61
C ALA A 340 1.63 -30.49 1.63
N GLY A 341 2.07 -30.97 0.48
CA GLY A 341 2.83 -32.20 0.34
C GLY A 341 3.70 -32.13 -0.89
N ASP A 342 4.98 -32.44 -0.71
CA ASP A 342 5.98 -32.50 -1.77
C ASP A 342 6.41 -33.95 -1.98
N TYR A 343 6.82 -34.32 -3.18
CA TYR A 343 7.39 -35.62 -3.49
C TYR A 343 8.76 -35.52 -4.12
N VAL A 344 9.55 -36.57 -3.94
CA VAL A 344 10.80 -36.83 -4.64
C VAL A 344 10.79 -38.31 -5.03
N ASN A 345 11.17 -38.61 -6.26
CA ASN A 345 11.26 -39.97 -6.79
C ASN A 345 12.73 -40.40 -6.90
N ASP A 346 12.97 -41.72 -6.98
CA ASP A 346 14.32 -42.30 -7.09
C ASP A 346 15.04 -41.91 -8.40
N ASP A 347 14.29 -41.47 -9.42
CA ASP A 347 14.80 -40.94 -10.69
C ASP A 347 15.21 -39.45 -10.66
N GLY A 348 15.09 -38.81 -9.49
CA GLY A 348 15.38 -37.39 -9.29
C GLY A 348 14.22 -36.46 -9.60
N THR A 349 13.12 -36.93 -10.21
CA THR A 349 11.94 -36.08 -10.44
C THR A 349 11.26 -35.74 -9.11
N CYS A 350 10.88 -34.48 -8.95
CA CYS A 350 10.24 -33.99 -7.73
C CYS A 350 9.10 -33.01 -8.06
N GLY A 351 8.25 -32.74 -7.07
CA GLY A 351 7.12 -31.86 -7.24
C GLY A 351 6.30 -31.70 -5.97
N GLY A 352 5.16 -31.01 -6.03
CA GLY A 352 4.34 -30.77 -4.83
C GLY A 352 3.04 -30.03 -5.08
N ASN A 353 2.19 -29.94 -4.06
CA ASN A 353 0.91 -29.23 -4.12
C ASN A 353 0.95 -27.88 -3.39
N PHE A 354 0.29 -26.86 -3.95
CA PHE A 354 0.11 -25.55 -3.30
C PHE A 354 -0.59 -25.68 -1.94
N PHE A 355 -0.23 -24.79 -1.00
CA PHE A 355 -0.81 -24.78 0.35
C PHE A 355 -2.35 -24.73 0.31
N THR A 356 -2.96 -25.58 1.13
CA THR A 356 -4.36 -25.44 1.54
C THR A 356 -4.39 -24.76 2.89
N GLU A 357 -5.05 -23.61 2.95
CA GLU A 357 -5.16 -22.73 4.12
C GLU A 357 -6.39 -23.10 4.97
N TYR A 358 -6.30 -23.00 6.29
CA TYR A 358 -7.40 -23.24 7.23
C TYR A 358 -7.41 -22.17 8.32
N ASP A 359 -8.39 -21.27 8.29
CA ASP A 359 -8.56 -20.22 9.30
C ASP A 359 -9.11 -20.78 10.63
N PHE A 360 -8.60 -20.29 11.76
CA PHE A 360 -9.10 -20.61 13.10
C PHE A 360 -8.95 -19.44 14.10
N ASP A 361 -9.84 -19.37 15.09
CA ASP A 361 -9.72 -18.40 16.20
C ASP A 361 -8.80 -18.95 17.30
N VAL A 362 -7.92 -18.11 17.86
CA VAL A 362 -7.22 -18.38 19.13
C VAL A 362 -8.00 -17.74 20.28
N LEU A 363 -8.50 -18.58 21.19
CA LEU A 363 -9.27 -18.15 22.36
C LEU A 363 -8.39 -18.13 23.61
N ALA A 364 -8.64 -17.18 24.52
CA ALA A 364 -7.88 -17.04 25.75
C ALA A 364 -8.02 -18.28 26.66
N ALA A 365 -6.96 -18.60 27.40
CA ALA A 365 -6.93 -19.78 28.28
C ALA A 365 -8.08 -19.78 29.29
N GLY A 366 -8.69 -20.95 29.49
CA GLY A 366 -9.85 -21.14 30.37
C GLY A 366 -11.19 -20.68 29.77
N THR A 367 -11.25 -20.26 28.50
CA THR A 367 -12.51 -19.97 27.81
C THR A 367 -13.22 -21.27 27.41
N GLU A 368 -14.54 -21.38 27.67
CA GLU A 368 -15.36 -22.43 27.06
C GLU A 368 -15.68 -22.07 25.60
N PRO A 369 -15.25 -22.86 24.60
CA PRO A 369 -15.39 -22.49 23.19
C PRO A 369 -16.80 -22.76 22.62
N GLY A 370 -17.69 -23.37 23.41
CA GLY A 370 -19.01 -23.84 22.95
C GLY A 370 -18.90 -25.02 21.98
N LYS A 371 -19.86 -25.10 21.04
CA LYS A 371 -19.75 -26.04 19.92
C LYS A 371 -18.74 -25.49 18.91
N VAL A 372 -17.66 -26.24 18.69
CA VAL A 372 -16.66 -25.96 17.67
C VAL A 372 -16.87 -26.93 16.50
N ASP A 373 -16.86 -26.39 15.28
CA ASP A 373 -16.86 -27.16 14.04
C ASP A 373 -15.43 -27.21 13.47
N ASP A 374 -15.14 -28.19 12.59
CA ASP A 374 -13.87 -28.24 11.87
C ASP A 374 -13.63 -26.95 11.07
N ALA A 375 -12.37 -26.50 11.06
CA ALA A 375 -11.88 -25.47 10.16
C ALA A 375 -12.07 -25.94 8.71
N LYS A 376 -12.46 -25.01 7.84
CA LYS A 376 -12.72 -25.33 6.43
C LYS A 376 -11.52 -24.92 5.59
N PRO A 377 -11.20 -25.68 4.54
CA PRO A 377 -10.19 -25.24 3.58
C PRO A 377 -10.63 -23.93 2.96
N GLY A 378 -9.73 -22.94 2.98
CA GLY A 378 -9.80 -21.74 2.18
C GLY A 378 -9.75 -22.06 0.68
N LYS A 379 -9.88 -21.04 -0.16
CA LYS A 379 -9.60 -21.21 -1.59
C LYS A 379 -8.10 -21.40 -1.75
N THR A 380 -7.66 -22.45 -2.46
CA THR A 380 -6.25 -22.70 -2.76
C THR A 380 -5.62 -21.45 -3.36
N SER A 381 -4.73 -20.80 -2.61
CA SER A 381 -4.04 -19.60 -3.08
C SER A 381 -2.99 -20.02 -4.10
N LYS A 382 -3.16 -19.63 -5.37
CA LYS A 382 -2.14 -19.78 -6.43
C LYS A 382 -0.97 -18.79 -6.29
N THR A 383 -0.75 -18.29 -5.08
CA THR A 383 0.14 -17.17 -4.77
C THR A 383 0.67 -17.33 -3.34
N ARG A 384 1.99 -17.18 -3.19
CA ARG A 384 2.67 -16.97 -1.91
C ARG A 384 2.01 -15.81 -1.14
N PRO A 385 1.88 -15.86 0.21
CA PRO A 385 1.08 -14.88 0.94
C PRO A 385 1.60 -13.46 0.82
N ALA A 386 0.68 -12.52 0.55
CA ALA A 386 0.87 -11.08 0.72
C ALA A 386 -0.22 -10.56 1.68
N ALA A 387 0.16 -9.70 2.61
CA ALA A 387 -0.66 -9.32 3.76
C ALA A 387 -2.05 -8.74 3.38
N VAL A 388 -3.10 -9.23 4.04
CA VAL A 388 -4.47 -8.72 3.92
C VAL A 388 -4.83 -7.93 5.18
N PRO A 389 -5.05 -6.60 5.10
CA PRO A 389 -5.58 -5.84 6.23
C PRO A 389 -7.10 -5.94 6.27
N GLN A 390 -7.68 -6.35 7.40
CA GLN A 390 -9.11 -6.17 7.67
C GLN A 390 -9.40 -5.67 9.10
N GLY A 391 -9.76 -4.39 9.18
CA GLY A 391 -10.57 -3.82 10.25
C GLY A 391 -11.61 -2.91 9.60
N GLY A 392 -12.90 -3.16 9.82
CA GLY A 392 -13.98 -2.45 9.13
C GLY A 392 -14.83 -1.59 10.07
N THR A 393 -15.65 -0.69 9.51
CA THR A 393 -17.06 -0.50 9.89
C THR A 393 -17.80 0.50 9.00
N THR A 394 -19.09 0.21 8.76
CA THR A 394 -20.18 1.13 8.37
C THR A 394 -19.95 2.13 7.23
N GLY A 395 -20.17 1.69 5.99
CA GLY A 395 -20.40 2.57 4.84
C GLY A 395 -20.79 1.76 3.61
N THR A 396 -21.98 2.01 3.05
CA THR A 396 -22.63 1.31 1.91
C THR A 396 -21.67 0.69 0.88
N LEU A 397 -21.38 -0.61 1.03
CA LEU A 397 -20.57 -1.37 0.08
C LEU A 397 -21.37 -1.67 -1.20
N ALA A 398 -21.13 -0.86 -2.23
CA ALA A 398 -21.68 -1.08 -3.56
C ALA A 398 -21.01 -2.29 -4.24
N ASN A 399 -21.83 -3.27 -4.61
CA ASN A 399 -21.67 -4.16 -5.77
C ASN A 399 -20.23 -4.41 -6.26
N THR A 400 -19.45 -5.21 -5.53
CA THR A 400 -18.29 -5.91 -6.10
C THR A 400 -18.78 -7.08 -6.96
N GLY A 401 -19.26 -6.72 -8.15
CA GLY A 401 -19.87 -7.66 -9.08
C GLY A 401 -18.91 -8.77 -9.50
N SER A 402 -19.40 -10.00 -9.47
CA SER A 402 -18.83 -11.07 -10.29
C SER A 402 -19.00 -10.69 -11.76
N ALA A 403 -17.91 -10.61 -12.51
CA ALA A 403 -17.93 -10.54 -13.97
C ALA A 403 -16.68 -11.22 -14.53
N SER A 404 -16.86 -12.08 -15.54
CA SER A 404 -15.77 -12.78 -16.22
C SER A 404 -14.82 -11.78 -16.90
N ALA A 405 -13.52 -11.90 -16.61
CA ALA A 405 -12.49 -10.96 -17.04
C ALA A 405 -12.08 -11.13 -18.51
N LEU A 406 -13.01 -10.94 -19.45
CA LEU A 406 -12.74 -10.97 -20.89
C LEU A 406 -13.06 -9.63 -21.61
N PRO A 407 -14.10 -8.85 -21.25
CA PRO A 407 -14.34 -7.55 -21.90
C PRO A 407 -13.46 -6.39 -21.41
N GLN A 408 -12.85 -6.48 -20.22
CA GLN A 408 -12.20 -5.31 -19.58
C GLN A 408 -10.76 -5.04 -20.04
N LEU A 409 -10.06 -6.00 -20.65
CA LEU A 409 -8.73 -5.78 -21.23
C LEU A 409 -8.77 -4.82 -22.44
N ALA A 410 -9.93 -4.67 -23.10
CA ALA A 410 -10.12 -3.67 -24.16
C ALA A 410 -10.35 -2.24 -23.63
N ALA A 411 -10.56 -2.03 -22.33
CA ALA A 411 -10.87 -0.72 -21.74
C ALA A 411 -9.69 -0.08 -20.98
N ALA A 412 -8.72 -0.89 -20.52
CA ALA A 412 -7.62 -0.42 -19.66
C ALA A 412 -6.59 0.48 -20.38
N ALA A 413 -6.48 0.40 -21.70
CA ALA A 413 -5.60 1.27 -22.49
C ALA A 413 -6.06 2.74 -22.57
N GLY A 414 -7.33 3.03 -22.25
CA GLY A 414 -7.93 4.37 -22.41
C GLY A 414 -7.82 5.32 -21.22
N THR A 415 -7.68 4.79 -20.00
CA THR A 415 -7.82 5.59 -18.76
C THR A 415 -6.52 6.11 -18.18
N ALA A 416 -5.38 5.45 -18.42
CA ALA A 416 -4.07 5.91 -17.95
C ALA A 416 -3.65 7.26 -18.58
N LEU A 417 -4.04 7.52 -19.83
CA LEU A 417 -3.73 8.77 -20.54
C LEU A 417 -4.67 9.93 -20.19
N ALA A 418 -5.80 9.68 -19.52
CA ALA A 418 -6.76 10.73 -19.16
C ALA A 418 -6.33 11.56 -17.94
N LEU A 419 -5.57 10.96 -17.02
CA LEU A 419 -5.12 11.64 -15.79
C LEU A 419 -3.91 12.56 -16.03
N GLY A 420 -3.06 12.26 -17.02
CA GLY A 420 -1.97 13.14 -17.45
C GLY A 420 -2.42 14.47 -18.09
N ALA A 421 -3.69 14.58 -18.51
CA ALA A 421 -4.26 15.82 -19.06
C ALA A 421 -5.15 16.60 -18.06
N GLY A 422 -5.53 15.99 -16.94
CA GLY A 422 -6.48 16.58 -15.98
C GLY A 422 -5.88 17.68 -15.10
N ALA A 423 -4.64 17.51 -14.64
CA ALA A 423 -4.01 18.40 -13.65
C ALA A 423 -3.72 19.82 -14.18
N VAL A 424 -3.44 19.98 -15.48
CA VAL A 424 -3.06 21.28 -16.08
C VAL A 424 -4.27 22.18 -16.37
N LEU A 425 -5.49 21.64 -16.42
CA LEU A 425 -6.69 22.39 -16.82
C LEU A 425 -7.43 23.09 -15.67
N VAL A 426 -7.21 22.68 -14.41
CA VAL A 426 -7.99 23.17 -13.26
C VAL A 426 -7.46 24.50 -12.70
N VAL A 427 -6.15 24.76 -12.77
CA VAL A 427 -5.55 26.02 -12.26
C VAL A 427 -5.95 27.24 -13.11
N ARG A 428 -6.30 27.05 -14.40
CA ARG A 428 -6.56 28.17 -15.31
C ARG A 428 -7.94 28.84 -15.17
N ARG A 429 -8.92 28.23 -14.50
CA ARG A 429 -10.28 28.79 -14.38
C ARG A 429 -10.51 29.73 -13.19
N ARG A 430 -9.61 29.82 -12.20
CA ARG A 430 -9.72 30.79 -11.08
C ARG A 430 -9.09 32.17 -11.33
N LYS A 431 -8.74 32.51 -12.57
CA LYS A 431 -8.17 33.84 -12.93
C LYS A 431 -8.94 34.59 -14.03
N ALA A 432 -10.18 34.17 -14.32
CA ALA A 432 -11.02 34.77 -15.37
C ALA A 432 -12.16 35.66 -14.84
N ASP A 433 -12.66 35.42 -13.61
CA ASP A 433 -13.80 36.14 -13.03
C ASP A 433 -13.39 37.21 -12.01
N SER A 434 -12.42 38.07 -12.37
CA SER A 434 -12.01 39.22 -11.55
C SER A 434 -11.61 40.42 -12.41
N THR A 435 -12.46 40.76 -13.38
CA THR A 435 -12.46 42.06 -14.08
C THR A 435 -13.89 42.49 -14.41
N SER A 436 -14.57 43.11 -13.44
CA SER A 436 -15.58 44.16 -13.59
C SER A 436 -15.70 44.91 -12.27
#